data_AF-A0A9C8L108-F1
#
_entry.id   AF-A0A9C8L108-F1
#
_cell.length_a   1.000
_cell.length_b   1.000
_cell.length_c   1.000
_cell.angle_alpha   90.00
_cell.angle_beta   90.00
_cell.angle_gamma   90.00
#
_symmetry.space_group_name_H-M   'P 1'
#
loop_
_entity.id
_entity.type
_entity.pdbx_description
1 polymer ?
#
loop_
_entity_poly.entity_id
_entity_poly.type
_entity_poly.pdbx_seq_one_letter_code
_entity_poly.pdbx_strand_id
1 'polypeptide(L)'
;RGEQVIVGVNKFQEEEEKVALEQLKVDPAIEAQQREHLAQIRAERDAARAATALTAIERAAKEATAPMMPLFVEAVKADCTLGEICGVLRQIWGEYQPKVIL
;
A
#
# COMPACT_ATOMS: atom_id res chain seq x y z
N ARG A 1 -8.39 -1.64 -37.73
CA ARG A 1 -7.56 -2.38 -36.75
C ARG A 1 -6.56 -3.21 -37.52
N GLY A 2 -5.27 -2.86 -37.45
CA GLY A 2 -4.22 -3.38 -38.34
C GLY A 2 -3.24 -2.32 -38.85
N GLU A 3 -3.34 -1.07 -38.42
CA GLU A 3 -2.42 0.01 -38.83
C GLU A 3 -1.02 -0.18 -38.26
N GLN A 4 -0.88 -0.91 -37.15
CA GLN A 4 0.41 -1.30 -36.57
C GLN A 4 0.56 -2.82 -36.54
N VAL A 5 1.63 -3.30 -37.17
CA VAL A 5 2.02 -4.71 -37.13
C VAL A 5 2.77 -5.00 -35.84
N ILE A 6 2.34 -6.04 -35.11
CA ILE A 6 2.97 -6.59 -33.91
C ILE A 6 3.30 -8.05 -34.21
N VAL A 7 4.58 -8.31 -34.47
CA VAL A 7 5.11 -9.63 -34.83
C VAL A 7 4.86 -10.62 -33.68
N GLY A 8 4.38 -11.82 -34.00
CA GLY A 8 4.05 -12.87 -33.02
C GLY A 8 2.70 -12.67 -32.31
N VAL A 9 2.05 -11.52 -32.48
CA VAL A 9 0.73 -11.23 -31.87
C VAL A 9 -0.36 -11.09 -32.93
N ASN A 10 -0.17 -10.22 -33.94
CA ASN A 10 -1.18 -9.95 -34.97
C ASN A 10 -0.76 -10.30 -36.41
N LYS A 11 0.55 -10.47 -36.67
CA LYS A 11 1.08 -11.08 -37.90
C LYS A 11 2.30 -11.94 -37.57
N PHE A 12 2.58 -12.89 -38.46
CA PHE A 12 3.74 -13.80 -38.35
C PHE A 12 3.72 -14.61 -37.05
N GLN A 13 2.53 -15.08 -36.64
CA GLN A 13 2.42 -16.04 -35.54
C GLN A 13 2.92 -17.40 -36.04
N GLU A 14 3.79 -18.03 -35.27
CA GLU A 14 4.21 -19.41 -35.47
C GLU A 14 3.40 -20.31 -34.54
N GLU A 15 3.15 -21.55 -34.94
CA GLU A 15 2.63 -22.58 -34.03
C GLU A 15 3.76 -22.96 -33.06
N GLU A 16 3.96 -22.16 -32.01
CA GLU A 16 4.95 -22.43 -30.97
C GLU A 16 4.59 -23.73 -30.22
N GLU A 17 5.56 -24.65 -30.09
CA GLU A 17 5.57 -25.58 -28.96
C GLU A 17 5.55 -24.74 -27.69
N LYS A 18 4.59 -25.00 -26.79
CA LYS A 18 4.39 -24.24 -25.55
C LYS A 18 5.72 -24.16 -24.79
N VAL A 19 6.42 -23.03 -24.91
CA VAL A 19 7.62 -22.76 -24.12
C VAL A 19 7.16 -22.64 -22.68
N ALA A 20 7.47 -23.65 -21.87
CA ALA A 20 7.20 -23.63 -20.45
C ALA A 20 8.19 -22.66 -19.78
N LEU A 21 7.89 -21.37 -19.84
CA LEU A 21 8.59 -20.36 -19.06
C LEU A 21 8.19 -20.51 -17.59
N GLU A 22 9.18 -20.64 -16.72
CA GLU A 22 8.94 -20.63 -15.29
C GLU A 22 8.45 -19.25 -14.87
N GLN A 23 7.20 -19.17 -14.43
CA GLN A 23 6.63 -17.95 -13.88
C GLN A 23 7.08 -17.80 -12.44
N LEU A 24 7.69 -16.66 -12.12
CA LEU A 24 7.92 -16.29 -10.73
C LEU A 24 6.56 -16.19 -10.00
N LYS A 25 6.39 -17.01 -8.97
CA LYS A 25 5.23 -16.96 -8.08
C LYS A 25 5.64 -16.34 -6.75
N VAL A 26 4.81 -15.42 -6.27
CA VAL A 26 4.97 -14.87 -4.92
C VAL A 26 4.63 -15.97 -3.91
N ASP A 27 5.52 -16.20 -2.95
CA ASP A 27 5.33 -17.19 -1.89
C ASP A 27 4.24 -16.70 -0.92
N PRO A 28 3.13 -17.44 -0.73
CA PRO A 28 2.09 -17.11 0.24
C PRO A 28 2.60 -17.01 1.69
N ALA A 29 3.74 -17.65 2.03
CA ALA A 29 4.34 -17.56 3.35
C ALA A 29 4.73 -16.12 3.72
N ILE A 30 5.04 -15.26 2.74
CA ILE A 30 5.38 -13.85 2.97
C ILE A 30 4.22 -13.11 3.64
N GLU A 31 2.98 -13.35 3.19
CA GLU A 31 1.79 -12.74 3.81
C GLU A 31 1.61 -13.22 5.25
N ALA A 32 1.74 -14.54 5.47
CA ALA A 32 1.58 -15.13 6.79
C ALA A 32 2.60 -14.55 7.79
N GLN A 33 3.87 -14.45 7.40
CA GLN A 33 4.94 -13.87 8.20
C GLN A 33 4.70 -12.38 8.49
N GLN A 34 4.26 -11.61 7.49
CA GLN A 34 3.99 -10.18 7.70
C GLN A 34 2.81 -9.96 8.65
N ARG A 35 1.78 -10.81 8.61
CA ARG A 35 0.65 -10.76 9.54
C ARG A 35 1.08 -11.03 10.98
N GLU A 36 1.94 -12.03 11.18
CA GLU A 36 2.51 -12.35 12.49
C GLU A 36 3.36 -11.20 13.03
N HIS A 37 4.25 -10.66 12.20
CA HIS A 37 5.09 -9.52 12.58
C HIS A 37 4.26 -8.29 12.98
N LEU A 38 3.20 -7.96 12.24
CA LEU A 38 2.28 -6.86 12.61
C LEU A 38 1.55 -7.12 13.93
N ALA A 39 1.21 -8.38 14.23
CA ALA A 39 0.60 -8.74 15.50
C ALA A 39 1.58 -8.56 16.67
N GLN A 40 2.83 -8.98 16.49
CA GLN A 40 3.91 -8.82 17.48
C GLN A 40 4.18 -7.34 17.78
N ILE A 41 4.39 -6.52 16.73
CA ILE A 41 4.60 -5.06 16.88
C ILE A 41 3.47 -4.43 17.71
N ARG A 42 2.21 -4.77 17.41
CA ARG A 42 1.06 -4.22 18.13
C ARG A 42 0.96 -4.69 19.58
N ALA A 43 1.42 -5.92 19.86
CA ALA A 43 1.39 -6.48 21.21
C ALA A 43 2.50 -5.91 22.10
N GLU A 44 3.66 -5.58 21.53
CA GLU A 44 4.85 -5.16 22.28
C GLU A 44 4.99 -3.63 22.42
N ARG A 45 4.37 -2.85 21.52
CA ARG A 45 4.50 -1.39 21.53
C ARG A 45 3.88 -0.73 22.77
N ASP A 46 4.34 0.48 23.07
CA ASP A 46 3.65 1.39 23.97
C ASP A 46 2.33 1.87 23.32
N ALA A 47 1.23 1.25 23.75
CA ALA A 47 -0.11 1.53 23.23
C ALA A 47 -0.57 2.98 23.48
N ALA A 48 -0.17 3.59 24.60
CA ALA A 48 -0.56 4.96 24.94
C ALA A 48 0.18 5.97 24.06
N ARG A 49 1.47 5.73 23.81
CA ARG A 49 2.29 6.55 22.90
C ARG A 49 1.80 6.42 21.45
N ALA A 50 1.48 5.22 21.00
CA ALA A 50 0.91 4.98 19.67
C ALA A 50 -0.43 5.72 19.49
N ALA A 51 -1.35 5.60 20.46
CA ALA A 51 -2.63 6.29 20.44
C ALA A 51 -2.44 7.82 20.38
N THR A 52 -1.54 8.36 21.20
CA THR A 52 -1.22 9.78 21.24
C THR A 52 -0.69 10.29 19.88
N ALA A 53 0.22 9.54 19.26
CA ALA A 53 0.76 9.89 17.95
C ALA A 53 -0.32 9.89 16.85
N LEU A 54 -1.20 8.90 16.85
CA LEU A 54 -2.33 8.83 15.91
C LEU A 54 -3.33 9.98 16.11
N THR A 55 -3.65 10.34 17.35
CA THR A 55 -4.51 11.51 17.65
C THR A 55 -3.87 12.83 17.21
N ALA A 56 -2.55 12.96 17.34
CA ALA A 56 -1.83 14.14 16.85
C ALA A 56 -1.93 14.26 15.31
N ILE A 57 -1.78 13.14 14.60
CA ILE A 57 -1.99 13.08 13.15
C ILE A 57 -3.43 13.44 12.79
N GLU A 58 -4.41 12.89 13.49
CA GLU A 58 -5.84 13.17 13.25
C GLU A 58 -6.15 14.67 13.40
N ARG A 59 -5.64 15.30 14.47
CA ARG A 59 -5.83 16.72 14.71
C ARG A 59 -5.17 17.57 13.62
N ALA A 60 -3.92 17.27 13.29
CA ALA A 60 -3.16 18.02 12.30
C ALA A 60 -3.78 17.89 10.90
N ALA A 61 -4.30 16.72 10.53
CA ALA A 61 -4.93 16.49 9.23
C ALA A 61 -6.23 17.30 9.01
N LYS A 62 -6.84 17.86 10.07
CA LYS A 62 -7.97 18.79 9.98
C LYS A 62 -7.54 20.23 9.65
N GLU A 63 -6.25 20.53 9.74
CA GLU A 63 -5.68 21.86 9.49
C GLU A 63 -4.93 21.85 8.14
N ALA A 64 -5.27 22.79 7.24
CA ALA A 64 -4.73 22.79 5.87
C ALA A 64 -3.21 23.00 5.78
N THR A 65 -2.58 23.56 6.82
CA THR A 65 -1.16 23.95 6.82
C THR A 65 -0.33 23.24 7.87
N ALA A 66 -0.84 22.19 8.51
CA ALA A 66 -0.11 21.50 9.55
C ALA A 66 1.12 20.74 9.00
N PRO A 67 2.27 20.78 9.70
CA PRO A 67 3.47 20.08 9.26
C PRO A 67 3.35 18.58 9.56
N MET A 68 2.89 17.79 8.59
CA MET A 68 2.62 16.36 8.78
C MET A 68 3.87 15.48 8.93
N MET A 69 4.97 15.82 8.24
CA MET A 69 6.17 14.96 8.22
C MET A 69 6.76 14.65 9.60
N PRO A 70 6.94 15.64 10.51
CA PRO A 70 7.36 15.35 11.89
C PRO A 70 6.43 14.39 12.63
N LEU A 71 5.12 14.48 12.41
CA LEU A 71 4.13 13.61 13.07
C LEU A 71 4.22 12.17 12.57
N PHE A 72 4.49 11.97 11.28
CA PHE A 72 4.72 10.63 10.73
C PHE A 72 5.97 9.98 11.31
N VAL A 73 7.06 10.74 11.48
CA VAL A 73 8.28 10.25 12.13
C VAL A 73 7.98 9.80 13.56
N GLU A 74 7.24 10.62 14.34
CA GLU A 74 6.89 10.26 15.71
C GLU A 74 5.94 9.05 15.80
N ALA A 75 4.99 8.92 14.87
CA ALA A 75 4.12 7.76 14.80
C ALA A 75 4.90 6.47 14.50
N VAL A 76 5.84 6.51 13.55
CA VAL A 76 6.70 5.35 13.25
C VAL A 76 7.61 5.00 14.43
N LYS A 77 8.19 5.99 15.12
CA LYS A 77 8.96 5.75 16.35
C LYS A 77 8.12 5.22 17.52
N ALA A 78 6.81 5.34 17.43
CA ALA A 78 5.83 4.80 18.38
C ALA A 78 5.19 3.48 17.86
N ASP A 79 5.81 2.84 16.86
CA ASP A 79 5.38 1.57 16.28
C ASP A 79 3.93 1.60 15.75
N CYS A 80 3.51 2.77 15.23
CA CYS A 80 2.31 2.87 14.43
C CYS A 80 2.57 2.31 13.04
N THR A 81 1.66 1.46 12.57
CA THR A 81 1.76 0.83 11.25
C THR A 81 1.32 1.80 10.16
N LEU A 82 1.81 1.59 8.93
CA LEU A 82 1.36 2.34 7.76
C LEU A 82 -0.17 2.31 7.61
N GLY A 83 -0.77 1.15 7.86
CA GLY A 83 -2.22 0.95 7.79
C GLY A 83 -3.00 1.79 8.80
N GLU A 84 -2.50 1.95 10.02
CA GLU A 84 -3.12 2.79 11.06
C GLU A 84 -3.02 4.27 10.72
N ILE A 85 -1.84 4.74 10.30
CA ILE A 85 -1.62 6.13 9.89
C ILE A 85 -2.53 6.48 8.70
N CYS A 86 -2.50 5.67 7.64
CA CYS A 86 -3.37 5.87 6.49
C CYS A 86 -4.86 5.71 6.85
N GLY A 87 -5.19 4.85 7.82
CA GLY A 87 -6.55 4.69 8.33
C GLY A 87 -7.12 5.98 8.89
N VAL A 88 -6.36 6.65 9.76
CA VAL A 88 -6.73 7.98 10.30
C VAL A 88 -6.90 9.01 9.19
N LEU A 89 -5.97 9.07 8.24
CA LEU A 89 -6.04 10.04 7.14
C LEU A 89 -7.23 9.80 6.21
N ARG A 90 -7.56 8.53 5.91
CA ARG A 90 -8.74 8.18 5.10
C ARG A 90 -10.05 8.61 5.74
N GLN A 91 -10.14 8.62 7.07
CA GLN A 91 -11.34 9.11 7.77
C GLN A 91 -11.55 10.62 7.61
N ILE A 92 -10.49 11.39 7.39
CA ILE A 92 -10.54 12.86 7.32
C ILE A 92 -10.59 13.34 5.87
N TRP A 93 -9.73 12.78 5.01
CA TRP A 93 -9.57 13.21 3.63
C TRP A 93 -10.36 12.37 2.63
N GLY A 94 -10.86 11.21 3.06
CA GLY A 94 -11.43 10.21 2.16
C GLY A 94 -10.37 9.49 1.34
N GLU A 95 -10.81 8.87 0.26
CA GLU A 95 -9.96 8.16 -0.70
C GLU A 95 -10.14 8.75 -2.08
N TYR A 96 -9.04 8.84 -2.84
CA TYR A 96 -9.10 9.28 -4.22
C TYR A 96 -9.94 8.31 -5.06
N GLN A 97 -10.91 8.85 -5.80
CA GLN A 97 -11.73 8.10 -6.75
C GLN A 97 -11.41 8.60 -8.17
N PRO A 98 -10.83 7.75 -9.05
CA PRO A 98 -10.54 8.16 -10.41
C PRO A 98 -11.84 8.44 -11.17
N LYS A 99 -11.86 9.52 -11.96
CA LYS A 99 -12.96 9.79 -12.88
C LYS A 99 -12.82 8.86 -14.09
N VAL A 100 -13.76 7.95 -14.26
CA VAL A 100 -13.87 7.18 -15.51
C VAL A 100 -14.53 8.08 -16.54
N ILE A 101 -13.76 8.52 -17.53
CA ILE A 101 -14.29 9.15 -18.74
C ILE A 101 -14.55 7.99 -19.72
N LEU A 102 -15.82 7.75 -20.03
CA LEU A 102 -16.25 6.77 -21.04
C LEU A 102 -16.14 7.36 -22.45
#